data_AF-A0A6B9TLI3-F1
#
_entry.id   AF-A0A6B9TLI3-F1
#
_cell.length_a   1.000
_cell.length_b   1.000
_cell.length_c   1.000
_cell.angle_alpha   90.00
_cell.angle_beta   90.00
_cell.angle_gamma   90.00
#
_symmetry.space_group_name_H-M   'P 1'
#
loop_
_entity.id
_entity.type
_entity.pdbx_description
1 polymer ?
#
loop_
_entity_poly.entity_id
_entity_poly.type
_entity_poly.pdbx_seq_one_letter_code
_entity_poly.pdbx_strand_id
1 'polypeptide(L)'
;MDILILVNRVAGLILGVMIIVSCLRIISELRSRELAVSMLFLKGRESRIIVASIFIASIFTVLVGLTFVGGQSEFVVEGLLNLNALFLLVAVGLLASVMGGDA
;
A
#
# COMPACT_ATOMS: atom_id res chain seq x y z
N MET A 1 9.90 19.22 -19.02
CA MET A 1 9.67 18.21 -17.95
C MET A 1 9.65 16.86 -18.64
N ASP A 2 10.54 15.95 -18.25
CA ASP A 2 10.66 14.66 -18.94
C ASP A 2 9.37 13.85 -18.81
N ILE A 3 8.90 13.31 -19.94
CA ILE A 3 7.65 12.54 -20.03
C ILE A 3 7.65 11.37 -19.03
N LEU A 4 8.80 10.78 -18.77
CA LEU A 4 9.00 9.71 -17.79
C LEU A 4 8.64 10.12 -16.36
N ILE A 5 8.99 11.34 -15.95
CA ILE A 5 8.65 11.89 -14.62
C ILE A 5 7.14 12.13 -14.54
N LEU A 6 6.55 12.69 -15.60
CA LEU A 6 5.10 12.90 -15.65
C LEU A 6 4.33 11.57 -15.50
N VAL A 7 4.75 10.52 -16.21
CA VAL A 7 4.16 9.19 -16.11
C VAL A 7 4.29 8.64 -14.69
N ASN A 8 5.44 8.82 -14.04
CA ASN A 8 5.66 8.35 -12.67
C ASN A 8 4.74 9.06 -11.67
N ARG A 9 4.58 10.38 -11.79
CA ARG A 9 3.64 11.14 -10.95
C ARG A 9 2.20 10.72 -11.13
N VAL A 10 1.77 10.50 -12.37
CA VAL A 10 0.41 10.02 -12.67
C VAL A 10 0.18 8.62 -12.11
N ALA A 11 1.15 7.72 -12.25
CA ALA A 11 1.08 6.38 -11.66
C ALA A 11 0.97 6.44 -10.12
N GLY A 12 1.78 7.28 -9.47
CA GLY A 12 1.71 7.49 -8.02
C GLY A 12 0.37 8.05 -7.57
N LEU A 13 -0.20 8.99 -8.33
CA LEU A 13 -1.53 9.53 -8.07
C LEU A 13 -2.61 8.44 -8.12
N ILE A 14 -2.58 7.59 -9.14
CA ILE A 14 -3.52 6.47 -9.29
C ILE A 14 -3.39 5.49 -8.12
N LEU A 15 -2.16 5.13 -7.75
CA LEU A 15 -1.89 4.25 -6.61
C LEU A 15 -2.42 4.86 -5.31
N GLY A 16 -2.19 6.14 -5.07
CA GLY A 16 -2.71 6.87 -3.91
C GLY A 16 -4.23 6.84 -3.82
N VAL A 17 -4.93 7.10 -4.93
CA VAL A 17 -6.40 7.03 -4.99
C VAL A 17 -6.90 5.61 -4.68
N MET A 18 -6.26 4.58 -5.24
CA MET A 18 -6.62 3.19 -4.99
C MET A 18 -6.43 2.79 -3.51
N ILE A 19 -5.36 3.27 -2.86
CA ILE A 19 -5.12 3.04 -1.44
C ILE A 19 -6.23 3.69 -0.62
N ILE A 20 -6.58 4.95 -0.91
CA ILE A 20 -7.64 5.67 -0.20
C ILE A 20 -8.97 4.91 -0.31
N VAL A 21 -9.36 4.46 -1.51
CA VAL A 21 -10.59 3.68 -1.71
C VAL A 21 -10.56 2.38 -0.90
N SER A 22 -9.42 1.70 -0.86
CA SER A 22 -9.26 0.45 -0.10
C SER A 22 -9.36 0.70 1.41
N CYS A 23 -8.77 1.78 1.91
CA CYS A 23 -8.92 2.22 3.30
C CYS A 23 -10.36 2.56 3.66
N LEU A 24 -11.09 3.26 2.77
CA LEU A 24 -12.50 3.59 2.99
C LEU A 24 -13.37 2.33 3.10
N ARG A 25 -13.10 1.31 2.28
CA ARG A 25 -13.77 0.00 2.37
C ARG A 25 -13.50 -0.69 3.71
N ILE A 26 -12.26 -0.68 4.17
CA ILE A 26 -11.90 -1.22 5.49
C ILE A 26 -12.65 -0.48 6.60
N ILE A 27 -12.68 0.86 6.56
CA ILE A 27 -13.39 1.66 7.55
C ILE A 27 -14.89 1.37 7.54
N SER A 28 -15.51 1.24 6.37
CA SER A 28 -16.93 0.90 6.27
C SER A 28 -17.23 -0.49 6.84
N GLU A 29 -16.34 -1.46 6.62
CA GLU A 29 -16.51 -2.84 7.11
C GLU A 29 -16.26 -2.94 8.63
N LEU A 30 -15.30 -2.18 9.16
CA LEU A 30 -15.06 -2.07 10.60
C LEU A 30 -16.24 -1.41 11.33
N ARG A 31 -16.94 -0.48 10.66
CA ARG A 31 -18.14 0.16 11.19
C ARG A 31 -19.35 -0.77 11.19
N SER A 32 -19.44 -1.69 10.23
CA SER A 32 -20.56 -2.65 10.11
C SER A 32 -20.36 -3.90 10.97
N ARG A 33 -19.11 -4.29 11.27
CA ARG A 33 -18.79 -5.49 12.07
C ARG A 33 -17.96 -5.11 13.31
N GLU A 34 -18.61 -4.95 14.46
CA GLU A 34 -17.93 -4.63 15.73
C GLU A 34 -16.93 -5.71 16.22
N LEU A 35 -16.94 -6.93 15.68
CA LEU A 35 -16.12 -8.03 16.20
C LEU A 35 -15.66 -9.00 15.09
N ALA A 36 -14.57 -8.68 14.38
CA ALA A 36 -13.88 -9.68 13.54
C ALA A 36 -12.37 -9.47 13.33
N VAL A 37 -11.73 -8.54 14.05
CA VAL A 37 -10.26 -8.37 13.96
C VAL A 37 -9.50 -9.64 14.39
N SER A 38 -10.11 -10.46 15.26
CA SER A 38 -9.58 -11.76 15.68
C SER A 38 -9.64 -12.84 14.59
N MET A 39 -10.53 -12.74 13.58
CA MET A 39 -10.60 -13.71 12.48
C MET A 39 -9.51 -13.50 11.41
N LEU A 40 -8.83 -12.35 11.41
CA LEU A 40 -7.72 -12.07 10.50
C LEU A 40 -6.53 -13.05 10.70
N PHE A 41 -6.43 -13.63 11.91
CA PHE A 41 -5.44 -14.66 12.24
C PHE A 41 -5.83 -16.08 11.79
N LEU A 42 -7.07 -16.35 11.36
CA LEU A 42 -7.45 -17.68 10.87
C LEU A 42 -6.98 -17.97 9.44
N LYS A 43 -6.76 -16.94 8.60
CA LYS A 43 -6.25 -17.11 7.22
C LYS A 43 -4.73 -16.96 7.17
N GLY A 44 -4.01 -17.98 7.64
CA GLY A 44 -2.54 -17.96 7.79
C GLY A 44 -1.71 -17.73 6.52
N ARG A 45 -2.30 -17.81 5.31
CA ARG A 45 -1.61 -17.46 4.05
C ARG A 45 -1.72 -15.97 3.72
N GLU A 46 -2.93 -15.42 3.79
CA GLU A 46 -3.19 -13.99 3.52
C GLU A 46 -2.48 -13.09 4.53
N SER A 47 -2.51 -13.46 5.82
CA SER A 47 -1.81 -12.73 6.88
C SER A 47 -0.30 -12.65 6.64
N ARG A 48 0.33 -13.72 6.17
CA ARG A 48 1.76 -13.72 5.81
C ARG A 48 2.07 -12.79 4.65
N ILE A 49 1.21 -12.74 3.63
CA ILE A 49 1.41 -11.86 2.46
C ILE A 49 1.22 -10.40 2.86
N ILE A 50 0.23 -10.09 3.70
CA ILE A 50 0.02 -8.75 4.25
C ILE A 50 1.26 -8.29 5.02
N VAL A 51 1.76 -9.11 5.95
CA VAL A 51 2.95 -8.79 6.76
C VAL A 51 4.19 -8.62 5.88
N ALA A 52 4.41 -9.51 4.91
CA ALA A 52 5.53 -9.40 3.98
C ALA A 52 5.45 -8.12 3.13
N SER A 53 4.24 -7.75 2.67
CA SER A 53 4.02 -6.54 1.88
C SER A 53 4.29 -5.27 2.72
N ILE A 54 3.84 -5.23 3.97
CA ILE A 54 4.13 -4.12 4.90
C ILE A 54 5.63 -4.03 5.19
N PHE A 55 6.30 -5.17 5.40
CA PHE A 55 7.74 -5.22 5.63
C PHE A 55 8.53 -4.67 4.45
N ILE A 56 8.19 -5.11 3.23
CA ILE A 56 8.82 -4.60 2.01
C ILE A 56 8.53 -3.11 1.82
N ALA A 57 7.28 -2.67 2.01
CA ALA A 57 6.93 -1.25 1.98
C ALA A 57 7.82 -0.44 2.94
N SER A 58 8.01 -0.93 4.17
CA SER A 58 8.85 -0.26 5.17
C SER A 58 10.31 -0.10 4.71
N ILE A 59 10.87 -1.12 4.03
CA ILE A 59 12.19 -1.02 3.39
C ILE A 59 12.19 0.09 2.33
N PHE A 60 11.19 0.14 1.46
CA PHE A 60 11.10 1.20 0.46
C PHE A 60 10.97 2.59 1.09
N THR A 61 10.28 2.74 2.23
CA THR A 61 10.22 4.03 2.95
C THR A 61 11.62 4.49 3.38
N VAL A 62 12.45 3.58 3.89
CA VAL A 62 13.85 3.88 4.25
C VAL A 62 14.65 4.24 3.00
N LEU A 63 14.50 3.49 1.91
CA LEU A 63 15.20 3.77 0.65
C LEU A 63 14.80 5.11 0.04
N VAL A 64 13.52 5.49 0.08
CA VAL A 64 13.04 6.82 -0.33
C VAL A 64 13.69 7.90 0.52
N GLY A 65 13.73 7.73 1.85
CA GLY A 65 14.41 8.67 2.74
C GLY A 65 15.91 8.83 2.43
N LEU A 66 16.61 7.72 2.21
CA LEU A 66 18.03 7.71 1.85
C LEU A 66 18.28 8.37 0.49
N THR A 67 17.47 8.08 -0.52
CA THR A 67 17.63 8.66 -1.86
C THR A 67 17.28 10.14 -1.90
N PHE A 68 16.30 10.58 -1.10
CA PHE A 68 15.96 11.98 -0.93
C PHE A 68 17.10 12.77 -0.26
N VAL A 69 17.63 12.27 0.87
CA VAL A 69 18.77 12.90 1.57
C VAL A 69 20.04 12.86 0.72
N GLY A 70 20.26 11.78 -0.04
CA GLY A 70 21.39 11.60 -0.94
C GLY A 70 21.31 12.42 -2.24
N GLY A 71 20.32 13.30 -2.40
CA GLY A 71 20.19 14.18 -3.56
C GLY A 71 20.03 13.46 -4.90
N GLN A 72 19.43 12.25 -4.88
CA GLN A 72 19.22 11.48 -6.10
C GLN A 72 18.18 12.15 -7.00
N SER A 73 18.19 11.79 -8.29
CA SER A 73 17.25 12.34 -9.28
C SER A 73 15.79 12.08 -8.88
N GLU A 74 14.91 13.04 -9.16
CA GLU A 74 13.47 12.95 -8.86
C GLU A 74 12.84 11.66 -9.39
N PHE A 75 13.23 11.22 -10.59
CA PHE A 75 12.72 9.99 -11.19
C PHE A 75 12.97 8.74 -10.31
N VAL A 76 14.15 8.64 -9.69
CA VAL A 76 14.50 7.51 -8.81
C VAL A 76 13.69 7.57 -7.52
N VAL A 77 13.60 8.76 -6.91
CA VAL A 77 12.86 8.96 -5.65
C VAL A 77 11.37 8.65 -5.86
N GLU A 78 10.77 9.18 -6.92
CA GLU A 78 9.37 8.94 -7.27
C GLU A 78 9.12 7.47 -7.62
N GLY A 79 10.07 6.81 -8.30
CA GLY A 79 9.95 5.38 -8.64
C GLY A 79 9.91 4.50 -7.40
N LEU A 80 10.79 4.78 -6.42
CA LEU A 80 10.79 4.08 -5.13
C LEU A 80 9.53 4.36 -4.32
N LEU A 81 9.01 5.60 -4.37
CA LEU A 81 7.77 5.99 -3.70
C LEU A 81 6.56 5.27 -4.32
N ASN A 82 6.54 5.09 -5.64
CA ASN A 82 5.49 4.34 -6.32
C ASN A 82 5.57 2.84 -6.00
N LEU A 83 6.77 2.26 -5.93
CA LEU A 83 6.94 0.86 -5.48
C LEU A 83 6.48 0.68 -4.04
N ASN A 84 6.81 1.62 -3.14
CA ASN A 84 6.28 1.63 -1.77
C ASN A 84 4.75 1.61 -1.76
N ALA A 85 4.13 2.54 -2.49
CA ALA A 85 2.68 2.65 -2.60
C ALA A 85 2.05 1.37 -3.15
N LEU A 86 2.69 0.70 -4.12
CA LEU A 86 2.22 -0.58 -4.65
C LEU A 86 2.17 -1.67 -3.58
N PHE A 87 3.23 -1.83 -2.78
CA PHE A 87 3.25 -2.83 -1.69
C PHE A 87 2.22 -2.50 -0.60
N LEU A 88 2.03 -1.22 -0.28
CA LEU A 88 0.96 -0.79 0.63
C LEU A 88 -0.43 -1.11 0.06
N LEU A 89 -0.65 -0.87 -1.24
CA LEU A 89 -1.91 -1.18 -1.90
C LEU A 89 -2.21 -2.69 -1.86
N VAL A 90 -1.20 -3.54 -2.06
CA VAL A 90 -1.36 -5.00 -1.92
C VAL A 90 -1.76 -5.34 -0.48
N ALA A 91 -1.04 -4.83 0.52
CA ALA A 91 -1.34 -5.10 1.93
C ALA A 91 -2.77 -4.65 2.30
N VAL A 92 -3.15 -3.42 1.95
CA VAL A 92 -4.46 -2.84 2.26
C VAL A 92 -5.57 -3.54 1.46
N GLY A 93 -5.33 -3.89 0.19
CA GLY A 93 -6.29 -4.63 -0.63
C GLY A 93 -6.59 -6.02 -0.08
N LEU A 94 -5.57 -6.74 0.38
CA LEU A 94 -5.74 -8.04 1.05
C LEU A 94 -6.39 -7.89 2.43
N LEU A 95 -6.06 -6.86 3.19
CA LEU A 95 -6.75 -6.55 4.44
C LEU A 95 -8.25 -6.31 4.19
N ALA A 96 -8.59 -5.53 3.17
CA ALA A 96 -9.96 -5.28 2.77
C ALA A 96 -10.69 -6.56 2.36
N SER A 97 -10.03 -7.45 1.60
CA SER A 97 -10.64 -8.72 1.17
C SER A 97 -10.85 -9.72 2.32
N VAL A 98 -9.93 -9.74 3.30
CA VAL A 98 -10.06 -10.60 4.48
C VAL A 98 -11.13 -10.06 5.43
N MET A 99 -11.26 -8.75 5.57
CA MET A 99 -12.27 -8.11 6.43
C MET A 99 -13.67 -8.14 5.83
N GLY A 100 -13.80 -7.90 4.52
CA GLY A 100 -15.07 -7.95 3.78
C GLY A 100 -15.57 -9.38 3.51
N GLY A 101 -15.27 -10.31 4.41
CA GLY A 101 -15.67 -11.72 4.30
C GLY A 101 -17.16 -11.85 4.04
N ASP A 102 -17.45 -12.31 2.83
CA ASP A 102 -18.74 -12.78 2.29
C ASP A 102 -19.67 -11.66 1.77
N ALA A 103 -19.66 -11.52 0.44
CA ALA A 103 -20.89 -11.38 -0.34
C ALA A 103 -21.22 -12.75 -0.97
#